data_AF-A0A8T0WW03-F1
#
_entry.id   AF-A0A8T0WW03-F1
#
_cell.length_a   1.000
_cell.length_b   1.000
_cell.length_c   1.000
_cell.angle_alpha   90.00
_cell.angle_beta   90.00
_cell.angle_gamma   90.00
#
_symmetry.space_group_name_H-M   'P 1'
#
loop_
_entity.id
_entity.type
_entity.pdbx_description
1 polymer ?
#
loop_
_entity_poly.entity_id
_entity_poly.type
_entity_poly.pdbx_seq_one_letter_code
_entity_poly.pdbx_strand_id
1 'polypeptide(L)'
;MVLLLPLRLLSHALRPRFSHPSAAALLTAAALVSAICAVPDAGARAGIATSADAESDALRSEIEALRLKVAQLESLLEENTNTLNSKSSILEEDNKLIEAMERDIQLLMDGPESTKDSKIKSYSAGNIKSMEDEVQQLQQEVSKINKNSDTIESLARDTERRVETLGSEVKKIEDIIAEQWIQIRQFEQAFVLTKMMASKVHDRSRPSEMVYKWPGKETILKAYRFRKAIRRQYIPDTDRPDVFFLGGSVSRSSIAIPYNQFKFFISSTQKFHHKVQVFLHDALESNRYSRGLANEPVTFIMAYLLVVSPMWIAWFLYSTRLGSKK
;
A
#
# COMPACT_ATOMS: atom_id res chain seq x y z
N MET A 1 -23.21 -23.00 36.86
CA MET A 1 -23.20 -22.10 38.03
C MET A 1 -23.85 -20.80 37.59
N VAL A 2 -25.10 -20.48 37.96
CA VAL A 2 -25.54 -19.99 39.29
C VAL A 2 -24.80 -18.67 39.55
N LEU A 3 -25.37 -17.47 39.67
CA LEU A 3 -26.70 -16.91 39.98
C LEU A 3 -26.45 -15.36 39.90
N LEU A 4 -27.30 -14.42 39.50
CA LEU A 4 -28.57 -14.01 40.09
C LEU A 4 -29.13 -12.81 39.30
N LEU A 5 -30.37 -12.98 38.86
CA LEU A 5 -31.38 -11.92 38.75
C LEU A 5 -31.54 -11.21 40.11
N PRO A 6 -32.18 -10.03 40.16
CA PRO A 6 -33.54 -10.07 40.70
C PRO A 6 -34.55 -9.12 40.03
N LEU A 7 -35.80 -9.62 39.98
CA LEU A 7 -37.05 -8.89 40.33
C LEU A 7 -37.48 -7.74 39.39
N ARG A 8 -38.65 -7.67 38.76
CA ARG A 8 -39.98 -8.34 38.85
C ARG A 8 -40.70 -8.00 37.52
N LEU A 9 -41.35 -8.92 36.80
CA LEU A 9 -42.71 -9.43 37.07
C LEU A 9 -43.72 -8.32 37.40
N LEU A 10 -44.36 -7.75 36.37
CA LEU A 10 -45.82 -7.62 36.23
C LEU A 10 -46.14 -6.78 34.97
N SER A 11 -46.16 -7.42 33.81
CA SER A 11 -46.72 -6.85 32.59
C SER A 11 -47.85 -7.74 32.11
N HIS A 12 -48.93 -7.81 32.88
CA HIS A 12 -50.26 -8.25 32.44
C HIS A 12 -51.25 -8.19 33.60
N ALA A 13 -51.95 -7.07 33.73
CA ALA A 13 -53.35 -6.99 34.17
C ALA A 13 -53.82 -5.52 34.15
N LEU A 14 -55.09 -5.34 33.81
CA LEU A 14 -55.90 -4.11 33.97
C LEU A 14 -55.74 -2.97 32.95
N ARG A 15 -56.28 -3.27 31.76
CA ARG A 15 -57.21 -2.43 30.99
C ARG A 15 -58.09 -1.51 31.88
N PRO A 16 -58.13 -0.18 31.71
CA PRO A 16 -59.23 0.63 32.21
C PRO A 16 -60.37 0.56 31.19
N ARG A 17 -61.33 -0.33 31.46
CA ARG A 17 -62.65 -0.33 30.82
C ARG A 17 -63.57 0.47 31.72
N PHE A 18 -63.62 1.79 31.56
CA PHE A 18 -64.68 2.58 32.17
C PHE A 18 -65.93 2.46 31.30
N SER A 19 -66.65 1.36 31.54
CA SER A 19 -68.04 1.23 31.19
C SER A 19 -68.85 2.13 32.11
N HIS A 20 -69.75 2.91 31.52
CA HIS A 20 -70.84 3.59 32.19
C HIS A 20 -71.58 2.69 33.19
N PRO A 21 -72.02 3.26 34.31
CA PRO A 21 -73.34 2.99 34.89
C PRO A 21 -74.17 4.29 34.79
N SER A 22 -75.28 4.26 34.05
CA SER A 22 -76.63 4.18 34.65
C SER A 22 -76.84 5.33 35.66
N ALA A 23 -77.40 6.47 35.27
CA ALA A 23 -78.82 6.66 34.93
C ALA A 23 -79.77 5.95 35.91
N ALA A 24 -79.58 6.10 37.23
CA ALA A 24 -80.57 5.81 38.26
C ALA A 24 -80.15 6.30 39.66
N ALA A 25 -79.81 7.59 39.84
CA ALA A 25 -79.55 8.13 41.20
C ALA A 25 -79.59 9.66 41.29
N LEU A 26 -80.57 10.34 40.71
CA LEU A 26 -80.91 11.73 41.05
C LEU A 26 -82.43 11.94 40.98
N LEU A 27 -83.15 11.12 41.76
CA LEU A 27 -84.60 11.12 41.85
C LEU A 27 -85.00 11.24 43.33
N THR A 28 -84.50 12.26 44.03
CA THR A 28 -84.85 12.59 45.42
C THR A 28 -84.52 14.06 45.77
N ALA A 29 -84.85 15.01 44.88
CA ALA A 29 -84.79 16.44 45.19
C ALA A 29 -86.06 17.20 44.73
N ALA A 30 -87.21 16.52 44.65
CA ALA A 30 -88.46 17.10 44.17
C ALA A 30 -89.70 16.68 44.99
N ALA A 31 -89.55 16.34 46.28
CA ALA A 31 -90.65 15.82 47.10
C ALA A 31 -90.74 16.37 48.56
N LEU A 32 -90.16 17.53 48.87
CA LEU A 32 -90.25 18.12 50.23
C LEU A 32 -90.53 19.64 50.26
N VAL A 33 -91.37 20.16 49.36
CA VAL A 33 -91.90 21.54 49.49
C VAL A 33 -93.44 21.63 49.34
N SER A 34 -94.13 20.56 48.93
CA SER A 34 -95.59 20.56 48.78
C SER A 34 -96.36 19.92 49.96
N ALA A 35 -95.99 20.27 51.19
CA ALA A 35 -96.70 19.82 52.40
C ALA A 35 -96.75 20.89 53.51
N ILE A 36 -96.91 22.16 53.14
CA ILE A 36 -97.35 23.21 54.08
C ILE A 36 -98.53 23.92 53.41
N CYS A 37 -99.71 23.31 53.51
CA CYS A 37 -101.03 23.94 53.39
C CYS A 37 -102.11 22.87 53.57
N ALA A 38 -102.32 22.40 54.80
CA ALA A 38 -103.57 21.75 55.19
C ALA A 38 -103.78 21.95 56.70
N VAL A 39 -104.57 22.97 57.02
CA VAL A 39 -105.19 23.22 58.32
C VAL A 39 -106.09 22.02 58.68
N PRO A 40 -106.20 21.67 59.96
CA PRO A 40 -107.54 21.62 60.53
C PRO A 40 -107.63 22.35 61.88
N ASP A 41 -108.67 23.16 61.97
CA ASP A 41 -109.15 23.86 63.15
C ASP A 41 -110.06 22.92 63.95
N ALA A 42 -109.88 22.87 65.29
CA ALA A 42 -110.95 22.70 66.28
C ALA A 42 -110.38 22.59 67.71
N GLY A 43 -110.78 23.53 68.59
CA GLY A 43 -111.29 23.16 69.92
C GLY A 43 -110.45 23.47 71.16
N ALA A 44 -110.61 24.70 71.67
CA ALA A 44 -110.94 25.02 73.07
C ALA A 44 -109.96 24.71 74.24
N ARG A 45 -109.33 25.81 74.73
CA ARG A 45 -109.53 26.42 76.08
C ARG A 45 -108.60 26.02 77.27
N ALA A 46 -107.66 26.94 77.52
CA ALA A 46 -107.29 27.66 78.76
C ALA A 46 -106.83 26.93 80.05
N GLY A 47 -105.68 27.39 80.60
CA GLY A 47 -105.32 27.25 82.02
C GLY A 47 -103.86 27.56 82.43
N ILE A 48 -103.50 28.86 82.53
CA ILE A 48 -102.70 29.54 83.61
C ILE A 48 -101.38 28.87 84.06
N ALA A 49 -100.19 29.29 83.61
CA ALA A 49 -99.36 30.46 84.01
C ALA A 49 -98.65 30.38 85.40
N THR A 50 -97.35 30.00 85.40
CA THR A 50 -96.21 30.57 86.20
C THR A 50 -94.88 29.84 85.92
N SER A 51 -94.43 29.78 84.65
CA SER A 51 -93.07 29.30 84.27
C SER A 51 -92.48 29.95 83.00
N ALA A 52 -93.21 30.88 82.37
CA ALA A 52 -92.92 31.38 81.03
C ALA A 52 -91.72 32.34 80.93
N ASP A 53 -91.37 33.06 82.01
CA ASP A 53 -90.26 34.03 81.98
C ASP A 53 -88.89 33.34 81.89
N ALA A 54 -88.67 32.28 82.69
CA ALA A 54 -87.40 31.54 82.70
C ALA A 54 -87.14 30.76 81.39
N GLU A 55 -88.20 30.27 80.74
CA GLU A 55 -88.12 29.59 79.44
C GLU A 55 -87.82 30.58 78.31
N SER A 56 -88.39 31.79 78.37
CA SER A 56 -88.11 32.83 77.37
C SER A 56 -86.67 33.36 77.43
N ASP A 57 -86.10 33.51 78.63
CA ASP A 57 -84.72 33.96 78.83
C ASP A 57 -83.70 32.87 78.45
N ALA A 58 -84.01 31.59 78.68
CA ALA A 58 -83.20 30.47 78.22
C ALA A 58 -83.16 30.38 76.68
N LEU A 59 -84.31 30.53 76.03
CA LEU A 59 -84.39 30.59 74.56
C LEU A 59 -83.64 31.79 73.99
N ARG A 60 -83.68 32.94 74.67
CA ARG A 60 -82.93 34.13 74.28
C ARG A 60 -81.43 33.93 74.39
N SER A 61 -80.96 33.32 75.49
CA SER A 61 -79.56 32.92 75.67
C SER A 61 -79.08 31.97 74.57
N GLU A 62 -79.91 31.00 74.18
CA GLU A 62 -79.59 30.06 73.11
C GLU A 62 -79.52 30.74 71.74
N ILE A 63 -80.44 31.68 71.45
CA ILE A 63 -80.40 32.50 70.23
C ILE A 63 -79.14 33.37 70.18
N GLU A 64 -78.74 33.97 71.30
CA GLU A 64 -77.50 34.77 71.38
C GLU A 64 -76.25 33.88 71.17
N ALA A 65 -76.23 32.67 71.74
CA ALA A 65 -75.16 31.70 71.51
C ALA A 65 -75.10 31.21 70.05
N LEU A 66 -76.26 30.98 69.41
CA LEU A 66 -76.35 30.61 68.01
C LEU A 66 -75.86 31.74 67.10
N ARG A 67 -76.19 33.00 67.40
CA ARG A 67 -75.68 34.16 66.65
C ARG A 67 -74.16 34.28 66.72
N LEU A 68 -73.57 34.05 67.90
CA LEU A 68 -72.12 34.08 68.06
C LEU A 68 -71.45 32.95 67.25
N LYS A 69 -72.04 31.75 67.23
CA LYS A 69 -71.58 30.65 66.37
C LYS A 69 -71.70 30.97 64.88
N VAL A 70 -72.78 31.62 64.45
CA VAL A 70 -72.95 32.08 63.06
C VAL A 70 -71.85 33.07 62.71
N ALA A 71 -71.61 34.09 63.55
CA ALA A 71 -70.54 35.06 63.32
C ALA A 71 -69.14 34.41 63.27
N GLN A 72 -68.91 33.39 64.10
CA GLN A 72 -67.64 32.65 64.10
C GLN A 72 -67.47 31.79 62.82
N LEU A 73 -68.55 31.16 62.34
CA LEU A 73 -68.54 30.42 61.08
C LEU A 73 -68.40 31.35 59.87
N GLU A 74 -69.04 32.51 59.89
CA GLU A 74 -68.87 33.56 58.86
C GLU A 74 -67.42 34.03 58.82
N SER A 75 -66.79 34.30 59.97
CA SER A 75 -65.37 34.66 60.06
C SER A 75 -64.46 33.54 59.52
N LEU A 76 -64.72 32.28 59.87
CA LEU A 76 -63.95 31.13 59.35
C LEU A 76 -64.16 30.94 57.85
N LEU A 77 -65.36 31.21 57.35
CA LEU A 77 -65.69 31.12 55.93
C LEU A 77 -64.98 32.22 55.15
N GLU A 78 -64.97 33.45 55.66
CA GLU A 78 -64.27 34.58 55.05
C GLU A 78 -62.76 34.38 55.04
N GLU A 79 -62.16 33.91 56.15
CA GLU A 79 -60.75 33.53 56.20
C GLU A 79 -60.43 32.40 55.20
N ASN A 80 -61.22 31.32 55.17
CA ASN A 80 -61.01 30.24 54.21
C ASN A 80 -61.17 30.71 52.76
N THR A 81 -62.10 31.62 52.47
CA THR A 81 -62.29 32.19 51.13
C THR A 81 -61.06 33.00 50.72
N ASN A 82 -60.52 33.82 51.62
CA ASN A 82 -59.31 34.60 51.38
C ASN A 82 -58.08 33.70 51.15
N THR A 83 -57.93 32.64 51.96
CA THR A 83 -56.84 31.67 51.75
C THR A 83 -56.97 30.92 50.42
N LEU A 84 -58.18 30.53 50.02
CA LEU A 84 -58.43 29.91 48.72
C LEU A 84 -58.08 30.85 47.56
N ASN A 85 -58.47 32.12 47.64
CA ASN A 85 -58.14 33.13 46.62
C ASN A 85 -56.62 33.32 46.49
N SER A 86 -55.90 33.40 47.61
CA SER A 86 -54.43 33.50 47.59
C SER A 86 -53.77 32.28 46.94
N LYS A 87 -54.24 31.07 47.23
CA LYS A 87 -53.74 29.82 46.62
C LYS A 87 -54.06 29.77 45.12
N SER A 88 -55.23 30.26 44.71
CA SER A 88 -55.60 30.37 43.31
C SER A 88 -54.65 31.27 42.52
N SER A 89 -54.25 32.40 43.11
CA SER A 89 -53.28 33.32 42.48
C SER A 89 -51.89 32.66 42.29
N ILE A 90 -51.40 31.94 43.30
CA ILE A 90 -50.10 31.25 43.23
C ILE A 90 -50.13 30.17 42.15
N LEU A 91 -51.22 29.39 42.08
CA LEU A 91 -51.36 28.32 41.08
C LEU A 91 -51.39 28.88 39.65
N GLU A 92 -51.96 30.07 39.45
CA GLU A 92 -51.96 30.74 38.15
C GLU A 92 -50.55 31.18 37.71
N GLU A 93 -49.72 31.67 38.64
CA GLU A 93 -48.31 32.00 38.37
C GLU A 93 -47.48 30.74 38.06
N ASP A 94 -47.66 29.67 38.82
CA ASP A 94 -47.00 28.39 38.58
C ASP A 94 -47.38 27.82 37.20
N ASN A 95 -48.64 27.93 36.78
CA ASN A 95 -49.08 27.51 35.45
C ASN A 95 -48.37 28.29 34.33
N LYS A 96 -48.22 29.62 34.48
CA LYS A 96 -47.49 30.46 33.51
C LYS A 96 -46.02 30.06 33.41
N LEU A 97 -45.40 29.71 34.54
CA LEU A 97 -44.01 29.22 34.57
C LEU A 97 -43.90 27.86 33.86
N ILE A 98 -44.82 26.93 34.11
CA ILE A 98 -44.88 25.63 33.44
C ILE A 98 -45.02 25.80 31.92
N GLU A 99 -45.92 26.66 31.46
CA GLU A 99 -46.07 26.96 30.03
C GLU A 99 -44.80 27.56 29.40
N ALA A 100 -44.06 28.37 30.15
CA ALA A 100 -42.78 28.91 29.68
C ALA A 100 -41.71 27.82 29.56
N MET A 101 -41.60 26.94 30.56
CA MET A 101 -40.68 25.80 30.53
C MET A 101 -41.04 24.80 29.43
N GLU A 102 -42.32 24.55 29.18
CA GLU A 102 -42.80 23.69 28.10
C GLU A 102 -42.35 24.23 26.72
N ARG A 103 -42.47 25.55 26.51
CA ARG A 103 -42.00 26.22 25.29
C ARG A 103 -40.48 26.09 25.12
N ASP A 104 -39.72 26.28 26.19
CA ASP A 104 -38.26 26.13 26.16
C ASP A 104 -37.83 24.69 25.89
N ILE A 105 -38.52 23.70 26.47
CA ILE A 105 -38.29 22.27 26.20
C ILE A 105 -38.57 21.97 24.73
N GLN A 106 -39.68 22.45 24.16
CA GLN A 106 -39.99 22.28 22.75
C GLN A 106 -38.91 22.90 21.84
N LEU A 107 -38.44 24.11 22.16
CA LEU A 107 -37.35 24.78 21.44
C LEU A 107 -36.03 23.98 21.50
N LEU A 108 -35.71 23.42 22.67
CA LEU A 108 -34.53 22.58 22.88
C LEU A 108 -34.66 21.21 22.21
N MET A 109 -35.88 20.69 22.02
CA MET A 109 -36.15 19.45 21.29
C MET A 109 -36.09 19.64 19.76
N ASP A 110 -36.58 20.77 19.25
CA ASP A 110 -36.60 21.07 17.81
C ASP A 110 -35.23 21.56 17.28
N GLY A 111 -34.42 22.18 18.14
CA GLY A 111 -33.05 22.62 17.84
C GLY A 111 -32.10 21.54 17.31
N PRO A 112 -32.03 20.33 17.92
CA PRO A 112 -31.17 19.24 17.44
C PRO A 112 -31.68 18.53 16.17
N GLU A 113 -33.00 18.34 15.99
CA GLU A 113 -33.54 17.62 14.82
C GLU A 113 -33.44 18.42 13.51
N SER A 114 -33.61 19.76 13.56
CA SER A 114 -33.62 20.57 12.34
C SER A 114 -32.23 20.89 11.76
N THR A 115 -31.16 20.77 12.55
CA THR A 115 -29.81 21.24 12.13
C THR A 115 -28.71 20.17 12.12
N LYS A 116 -28.84 19.06 12.86
CA LYS A 116 -27.76 18.07 12.98
C LYS A 116 -27.92 16.83 12.10
N ASP A 117 -29.14 16.39 11.81
CA ASP A 117 -29.34 15.03 11.30
C ASP A 117 -29.10 14.84 9.80
N SER A 118 -29.28 15.85 8.97
CA SER A 118 -29.13 15.71 7.51
C SER A 118 -27.74 16.11 7.00
N LYS A 119 -27.16 17.19 7.52
CA LYS A 119 -25.93 17.79 6.95
C LYS A 119 -24.65 17.21 7.55
N ILE A 120 -24.61 16.93 8.85
CA ILE A 120 -23.42 16.40 9.52
C ILE A 120 -23.24 14.91 9.20
N LYS A 121 -24.34 14.15 9.20
CA LYS A 121 -24.33 12.70 8.95
C LYS A 121 -23.90 12.35 7.51
N SER A 122 -24.37 13.11 6.52
CA SER A 122 -24.05 12.88 5.10
C SER A 122 -22.63 13.29 4.73
N TYR A 123 -22.20 14.52 5.09
CA TYR A 123 -20.85 14.99 4.77
C TYR A 123 -19.77 14.24 5.56
N SER A 124 -20.02 13.88 6.83
CA SER A 124 -19.06 13.13 7.64
C SER A 124 -18.94 11.68 7.19
N ALA A 125 -20.04 10.99 6.90
CA ALA A 125 -19.98 9.57 6.54
C ALA A 125 -19.33 9.34 5.18
N GLY A 126 -19.59 10.23 4.21
CA GLY A 126 -18.96 10.16 2.87
C GLY A 126 -17.44 10.33 2.93
N ASN A 127 -16.96 11.34 3.67
CA ASN A 127 -15.52 11.55 3.85
C ASN A 127 -14.85 10.41 4.62
N ILE A 128 -15.50 9.86 5.66
CA ILE A 128 -14.97 8.72 6.41
C ILE A 128 -14.80 7.50 5.51
N LYS A 129 -15.81 7.17 4.71
CA LYS A 129 -15.73 6.04 3.77
C LYS A 129 -14.65 6.27 2.70
N SER A 130 -14.59 7.48 2.13
CA SER A 130 -13.56 7.84 1.15
C SER A 130 -12.15 7.68 1.73
N MET A 131 -11.94 8.16 2.96
CA MET A 131 -10.65 7.99 3.65
C MET A 131 -10.35 6.52 3.95
N GLU A 132 -11.34 5.72 4.33
CA GLU A 132 -11.17 4.29 4.58
C GLU A 132 -10.76 3.54 3.30
N ASP A 133 -11.38 3.87 2.16
CA ASP A 133 -11.02 3.33 0.85
C ASP A 133 -9.58 3.73 0.46
N GLU A 134 -9.18 4.98 0.67
CA GLU A 134 -7.80 5.45 0.45
C GLU A 134 -6.78 4.72 1.34
N VAL A 135 -7.10 4.51 2.62
CA VAL A 135 -6.23 3.77 3.55
C VAL A 135 -6.08 2.32 3.11
N GLN A 136 -7.16 1.66 2.67
CA GLN A 136 -7.09 0.31 2.13
C GLN A 136 -6.23 0.24 0.87
N GLN A 137 -6.36 1.21 -0.04
CA GLN A 137 -5.54 1.28 -1.24
C GLN A 137 -4.05 1.44 -0.88
N LEU A 138 -3.72 2.37 0.03
CA LEU A 138 -2.35 2.59 0.48
C LEU A 138 -1.76 1.33 1.14
N GLN A 139 -2.55 0.61 1.94
CA GLN A 139 -2.09 -0.65 2.54
C GLN A 139 -1.78 -1.73 1.48
N GLN A 140 -2.60 -1.84 0.44
CA GLN A 140 -2.34 -2.76 -0.67
C GLN A 140 -1.07 -2.37 -1.44
N GLU A 141 -0.89 -1.07 -1.71
CA GLU A 141 0.31 -0.56 -2.37
C GLU A 141 1.56 -0.80 -1.53
N VAL A 142 1.53 -0.55 -0.22
CA VAL A 142 2.64 -0.86 0.70
C VAL A 142 2.94 -2.36 0.71
N SER A 143 1.93 -3.23 0.75
CA SER A 143 2.14 -4.68 0.67
C SER A 143 2.82 -5.10 -0.64
N LYS A 144 2.44 -4.46 -1.76
CA LYS A 144 3.05 -4.70 -3.07
C LYS A 144 4.49 -4.21 -3.12
N ILE A 145 4.75 -3.01 -2.61
CA ILE A 145 6.10 -2.44 -2.51
C ILE A 145 7.00 -3.33 -1.66
N ASN A 146 6.50 -3.85 -0.52
CA ASN A 146 7.28 -4.72 0.34
C ASN A 146 7.71 -6.00 -0.39
N LYS A 147 6.79 -6.66 -1.10
CA LYS A 147 7.11 -7.84 -1.93
C LYS A 147 8.15 -7.52 -3.02
N ASN A 148 8.02 -6.36 -3.66
CA ASN A 148 9.00 -5.90 -4.64
C ASN A 148 10.36 -5.61 -3.99
N SER A 149 10.38 -5.06 -2.78
CA SER A 149 11.60 -4.85 -2.00
C SER A 149 12.31 -6.17 -1.72
N ASP A 150 11.58 -7.19 -1.24
CA ASP A 150 12.13 -8.51 -0.94
C ASP A 150 12.73 -9.18 -2.19
N THR A 151 12.06 -9.04 -3.34
CA THR A 151 12.56 -9.58 -4.62
C THR A 151 13.81 -8.84 -5.11
N ILE A 152 13.82 -7.51 -5.06
CA ILE A 152 14.99 -6.69 -5.41
C ILE A 152 16.16 -7.00 -4.48
N GLU A 153 15.92 -7.15 -3.17
CA GLU A 153 16.96 -7.48 -2.20
C GLU A 153 17.57 -8.86 -2.46
N SER A 154 16.73 -9.85 -2.78
CA SER A 154 17.21 -11.19 -3.13
C SER A 154 18.07 -11.19 -4.41
N LEU A 155 17.70 -10.38 -5.39
CA LEU A 155 18.44 -10.19 -6.64
C LEU A 155 19.76 -9.45 -6.40
N ALA A 156 19.75 -8.40 -5.57
CA ALA A 156 20.95 -7.68 -5.18
C ALA A 156 21.96 -8.62 -4.49
N ARG A 157 21.49 -9.43 -3.53
CA ARG A 157 22.32 -10.45 -2.86
C ARG A 157 22.87 -11.51 -3.83
N ASP A 158 22.12 -11.90 -4.85
CA ASP A 158 22.64 -12.80 -5.89
C ASP A 158 23.74 -12.15 -6.73
N THR A 159 23.50 -10.91 -7.18
CA THR A 159 24.48 -10.16 -7.96
C THR A 159 25.75 -9.88 -7.17
N GLU A 160 25.65 -9.62 -5.87
CA GLU A 160 26.78 -9.43 -4.96
C GLU A 160 27.66 -10.68 -4.89
N ARG A 161 27.07 -11.86 -4.65
CA ARG A 161 27.82 -13.14 -4.65
C ARG A 161 28.53 -13.41 -5.98
N ARG A 162 27.89 -13.08 -7.10
CA ARG A 162 28.49 -13.23 -8.44
C ARG A 162 29.67 -12.28 -8.63
N VAL A 163 29.56 -11.04 -8.17
CA VAL A 163 30.64 -10.05 -8.20
C VAL A 163 31.80 -10.49 -7.31
N GLU A 164 31.54 -11.00 -6.11
CA GLU A 164 32.58 -11.55 -5.23
C GLU A 164 33.32 -12.73 -5.89
N THR A 165 32.57 -13.63 -6.52
CA THR A 165 33.14 -14.78 -7.24
C THR A 165 34.05 -14.31 -8.38
N LEU A 166 33.56 -13.41 -9.25
CA LEU A 166 34.37 -12.81 -10.32
C LEU A 166 35.58 -12.04 -9.77
N GLY A 167 35.42 -11.34 -8.64
CA GLY A 167 36.51 -10.66 -7.96
C GLY A 167 37.61 -11.62 -7.52
N SER A 168 37.25 -12.80 -7.01
CA SER A 168 38.23 -13.84 -6.64
C SER A 168 38.96 -14.43 -7.86
N GLU A 169 38.27 -14.59 -8.99
CA GLU A 169 38.86 -15.06 -10.24
C GLU A 169 39.81 -14.02 -10.84
N VAL A 170 39.41 -12.73 -10.84
CA VAL A 170 40.27 -11.62 -11.29
C VAL A 170 41.54 -11.55 -10.46
N LYS A 171 41.44 -11.67 -9.13
CA LYS A 171 42.61 -11.69 -8.25
C LYS A 171 43.54 -12.86 -8.58
N LYS A 172 43.00 -14.05 -8.83
CA LYS A 172 43.79 -15.20 -9.27
C LYS A 172 44.50 -14.95 -10.60
N ILE A 173 43.84 -14.29 -11.56
CA ILE A 173 44.44 -13.91 -12.84
C ILE A 173 45.54 -12.88 -12.64
N GLU A 174 45.34 -11.91 -11.75
CA GLU A 174 46.33 -10.90 -11.38
C GLU A 174 47.61 -11.55 -10.83
N ASP A 175 47.47 -12.51 -9.90
CA ASP A 175 48.60 -13.28 -9.35
C ASP A 175 49.35 -14.05 -10.46
N ILE A 176 48.64 -14.66 -11.42
CA ILE A 176 49.24 -15.36 -12.56
C ILE A 176 49.99 -14.37 -13.47
N ILE A 177 49.41 -13.21 -13.77
CA ILE A 177 50.05 -12.19 -14.60
C ILE A 177 51.34 -11.68 -13.93
N ALA A 178 51.32 -11.46 -12.62
CA ALA A 178 52.50 -11.04 -11.87
C ALA A 178 53.62 -12.09 -11.95
N GLU A 179 53.31 -13.38 -11.78
CA GLU A 179 54.26 -14.48 -11.94
C GLU A 179 54.84 -14.54 -13.37
N GLN A 180 53.96 -14.48 -14.39
CA GLN A 180 54.39 -14.47 -15.80
C GLN A 180 55.30 -13.27 -16.13
N TRP A 181 55.03 -12.10 -15.55
CA TRP A 181 55.88 -10.91 -15.73
C TRP A 181 57.29 -11.11 -15.17
N ILE A 182 57.42 -11.74 -14.00
CA ILE A 182 58.72 -12.09 -13.41
C ILE A 182 59.48 -13.04 -14.33
N GLN A 183 58.81 -14.07 -14.86
CA GLN A 183 59.41 -15.05 -15.77
C GLN A 183 59.92 -14.40 -17.07
N ILE A 184 59.13 -13.51 -17.69
CA ILE A 184 59.54 -12.76 -18.88
C ILE A 184 60.81 -11.96 -18.59
N ARG A 185 60.86 -11.25 -17.46
CA ARG A 185 62.02 -10.44 -17.11
C ARG A 185 63.29 -11.27 -16.88
N GLN A 186 63.16 -12.44 -16.27
CA GLN A 186 64.28 -13.38 -16.12
C GLN A 186 64.75 -13.91 -17.48
N PHE A 187 63.81 -14.26 -18.36
CA PHE A 187 64.12 -14.73 -19.71
C PHE A 187 64.85 -13.65 -20.54
N GLU A 188 64.39 -12.40 -20.47
CA GLU A 188 65.05 -11.26 -21.13
C GLU A 188 66.50 -11.08 -20.65
N GLN A 189 66.74 -11.16 -19.34
CA GLN A 189 68.09 -11.08 -18.78
C GLN A 189 68.99 -12.23 -19.27
N ALA A 190 68.49 -13.47 -19.24
CA ALA A 190 69.22 -14.64 -19.73
C ALA A 190 69.53 -14.53 -21.23
N PHE A 191 68.59 -14.00 -22.01
CA PHE A 191 68.77 -13.76 -23.44
C PHE A 191 69.87 -12.72 -23.72
N VAL A 192 69.84 -11.58 -23.01
CA VAL A 192 70.87 -10.54 -23.14
C VAL A 192 72.24 -11.10 -22.76
N LEU A 193 72.33 -11.83 -21.64
CA LEU A 193 73.59 -12.47 -21.21
C LEU A 193 74.12 -13.45 -22.27
N THR A 194 73.24 -14.29 -22.83
CA THR A 194 73.61 -15.25 -23.88
C THR A 194 74.11 -14.54 -25.13
N LYS A 195 73.45 -13.46 -25.56
CA LYS A 195 73.89 -12.65 -26.70
C LYS A 195 75.27 -12.02 -26.44
N MET A 196 75.51 -11.51 -25.24
CA MET A 196 76.82 -10.97 -24.85
C MET A 196 77.91 -12.05 -24.85
N MET A 197 77.63 -13.23 -24.30
CA MET A 197 78.58 -14.35 -24.30
C MET A 197 78.89 -14.82 -25.72
N ALA A 198 77.88 -15.00 -26.57
CA ALA A 198 78.06 -15.40 -27.96
C ALA A 198 78.83 -14.36 -28.79
N SER A 199 78.56 -13.05 -28.57
CA SER A 199 79.33 -11.98 -29.22
C SER A 199 80.79 -11.97 -28.77
N LYS A 200 81.07 -12.18 -27.48
CA LYS A 200 82.44 -12.23 -26.95
C LYS A 200 83.20 -13.47 -27.43
N VAL A 201 82.51 -14.58 -27.63
CA VAL A 201 83.06 -15.78 -28.28
C VAL A 201 83.33 -15.50 -29.75
N HIS A 202 82.41 -14.84 -30.46
CA HIS A 202 82.60 -14.47 -31.87
C HIS A 202 83.81 -13.52 -32.04
N ASP A 203 83.98 -12.51 -31.20
CA ASP A 203 85.14 -11.61 -31.22
C ASP A 203 86.45 -12.32 -30.87
N ARG A 204 86.43 -13.32 -29.98
CA ARG A 204 87.60 -14.20 -29.73
C ARG A 204 87.89 -15.17 -30.88
N SER A 205 86.91 -15.45 -31.74
CA SER A 205 87.05 -16.32 -32.91
C SER A 205 87.21 -15.56 -34.23
N ARG A 206 87.27 -14.21 -34.22
CA ARG A 206 87.70 -13.45 -35.40
C ARG A 206 89.12 -13.92 -35.74
N PRO A 207 89.37 -14.52 -36.92
CA PRO A 207 90.72 -14.88 -37.31
C PRO A 207 91.53 -13.60 -37.31
N SER A 208 92.54 -13.54 -36.43
CA SER A 208 93.62 -12.57 -36.54
C SER A 208 94.12 -12.61 -37.98
N GLU A 209 94.21 -11.43 -38.59
CA GLU A 209 94.56 -11.17 -39.98
C GLU A 209 95.94 -11.77 -40.31
N MET A 210 95.94 -13.07 -40.61
CA MET A 210 97.10 -13.78 -41.11
C MET A 210 96.72 -14.30 -42.50
N VAL A 211 97.40 -13.69 -43.47
CA VAL A 211 97.23 -13.83 -44.90
C VAL A 211 97.37 -15.29 -45.34
N TYR A 212 96.25 -15.96 -45.63
CA TYR A 212 96.27 -17.21 -46.40
C TYR A 212 95.23 -17.17 -47.52
N LYS A 213 95.73 -17.09 -48.75
CA LYS A 213 95.00 -17.24 -50.02
C LYS A 213 94.43 -18.67 -50.09
N TRP A 214 93.11 -18.83 -49.87
CA TRP A 214 92.43 -20.11 -50.14
C TRP A 214 91.93 -20.19 -51.60
N PRO A 215 92.27 -21.26 -52.35
CA PRO A 215 91.80 -21.50 -53.71
C PRO A 215 90.43 -22.20 -53.66
N GLY A 216 89.36 -21.43 -53.47
CA GLY A 216 88.00 -21.99 -53.39
C GLY A 216 86.89 -21.00 -53.76
N LYS A 217 87.25 -19.85 -54.34
CA LYS A 217 86.32 -18.73 -54.58
C LYS A 217 85.27 -19.05 -55.65
N GLU A 218 85.55 -20.02 -56.52
CA GLU A 218 84.73 -20.32 -57.69
C GLU A 218 83.56 -21.27 -57.39
N THR A 219 83.73 -22.19 -56.44
CA THR A 219 82.68 -23.12 -55.99
C THR A 219 81.64 -22.42 -55.12
N ILE A 220 82.07 -21.46 -54.28
CA ILE A 220 81.17 -20.68 -53.42
C ILE A 220 80.28 -19.75 -54.27
N LEU A 221 80.82 -19.16 -55.33
CA LEU A 221 80.05 -18.29 -56.23
C LEU A 221 79.03 -19.08 -57.06
N LYS A 222 79.32 -20.35 -57.40
CA LYS A 222 78.36 -21.25 -58.06
C LYS A 222 77.23 -21.66 -57.12
N ALA A 223 77.55 -22.01 -55.87
CA ALA A 223 76.55 -22.33 -54.85
C ALA A 223 75.66 -21.13 -54.48
N TYR A 224 76.22 -19.92 -54.41
CA TYR A 224 75.45 -18.70 -54.19
C TYR A 224 74.51 -18.38 -55.36
N ARG A 225 74.96 -18.57 -56.61
CA ARG A 225 74.12 -18.40 -57.80
C ARG A 225 72.98 -19.44 -57.87
N PHE A 226 73.26 -20.69 -57.53
CA PHE A 226 72.23 -21.74 -57.46
C PHE A 226 71.20 -21.45 -56.36
N ARG A 227 71.64 -21.00 -55.17
CA ARG A 227 70.75 -20.57 -54.08
C ARG A 227 69.94 -19.32 -54.44
N LYS A 228 70.48 -18.40 -55.23
CA LYS A 228 69.78 -17.20 -55.73
C LYS A 228 68.76 -17.54 -56.82
N ALA A 229 69.05 -18.55 -57.66
CA ALA A 229 68.11 -19.04 -58.66
C ALA A 229 66.89 -19.72 -58.02
N ILE A 230 67.10 -20.56 -57.00
CA ILE A 230 66.01 -21.23 -56.28
C ILE A 230 65.15 -20.22 -55.49
N ARG A 231 65.74 -19.14 -54.95
CA ARG A 231 65.00 -18.09 -54.24
C ARG A 231 64.12 -17.21 -55.13
N ARG A 232 64.35 -17.15 -56.45
CA ARG A 232 63.54 -16.34 -57.37
C ARG A 232 62.23 -17.02 -57.81
N GLN A 233 62.08 -18.32 -57.60
CA GLN A 233 60.91 -19.07 -58.09
C GLN A 233 59.76 -19.20 -57.07
N TYR A 234 59.91 -18.64 -55.87
CA TYR A 234 58.97 -18.79 -54.75
C TYR A 234 58.55 -17.46 -54.11
N ILE A 235 58.26 -16.45 -54.93
CA ILE A 235 57.59 -15.23 -54.47
C ILE A 235 56.34 -15.01 -55.31
N PRO A 236 55.14 -15.19 -54.73
CA PRO A 236 53.99 -14.42 -55.15
C PRO A 236 53.62 -13.40 -54.07
N ASP A 237 53.39 -12.20 -54.57
CA ASP A 237 52.54 -11.11 -54.11
C ASP A 237 52.42 -10.80 -52.61
N THR A 238 52.92 -9.61 -52.32
CA THR A 238 52.64 -8.75 -51.18
C THR A 238 51.19 -8.26 -51.23
N ASP A 239 50.27 -8.96 -50.53
CA ASP A 239 48.99 -8.34 -50.13
C ASP A 239 48.28 -9.06 -48.96
N ARG A 240 49.03 -9.45 -47.90
CA ARG A 240 48.44 -10.00 -46.67
C ARG A 240 49.20 -9.56 -45.41
N PRO A 241 48.48 -9.35 -44.28
CA PRO A 241 49.05 -8.78 -43.07
C PRO A 241 50.13 -9.69 -42.49
N ASP A 242 51.26 -9.05 -42.22
CA ASP A 242 52.52 -9.62 -41.79
C ASP A 242 52.34 -10.32 -40.43
N VAL A 243 52.50 -11.65 -40.41
CA VAL A 243 52.41 -12.47 -39.19
C VAL A 243 53.75 -12.40 -38.46
N PHE A 244 54.04 -11.23 -37.87
CA PHE A 244 55.25 -11.03 -37.08
C PHE A 244 55.10 -11.37 -35.58
N PHE A 245 53.92 -11.82 -35.13
CA PHE A 245 53.65 -12.00 -33.70
C PHE A 245 53.74 -13.43 -33.14
N LEU A 246 53.87 -14.46 -33.96
CA LEU A 246 54.10 -15.84 -33.46
C LEU A 246 55.49 -16.30 -33.88
N GLY A 247 56.45 -16.16 -32.96
CA GLY A 247 57.84 -16.60 -33.08
C GLY A 247 58.00 -18.11 -33.19
N GLY A 248 57.58 -18.68 -34.31
CA GLY A 248 57.78 -20.08 -34.66
C GLY A 248 57.49 -20.32 -36.13
N SER A 249 58.32 -21.12 -36.80
CA SER A 249 58.10 -21.56 -38.18
C SER A 249 56.94 -22.56 -38.24
N VAL A 250 55.71 -22.08 -38.03
CA VAL A 250 54.51 -22.87 -38.29
C VAL A 250 54.30 -22.86 -39.80
N SER A 251 54.26 -24.06 -40.40
CA SER A 251 54.13 -24.25 -41.84
C SER A 251 52.95 -23.41 -42.39
N ARG A 252 53.22 -22.58 -43.40
CA ARG A 252 52.21 -21.73 -44.08
C ARG A 252 50.96 -22.51 -44.53
N SER A 253 51.08 -23.82 -44.75
CA SER A 253 49.97 -24.70 -45.13
C SER A 253 49.00 -25.04 -43.99
N SER A 254 49.47 -25.17 -42.73
CA SER A 254 48.63 -25.60 -41.61
C SER A 254 47.71 -24.48 -41.08
N ILE A 255 48.08 -23.22 -41.30
CA ILE A 255 47.26 -22.05 -40.94
C ILE A 255 46.31 -21.66 -42.09
N ALA A 256 46.71 -21.88 -43.35
CA ALA A 256 45.91 -21.49 -44.51
C ALA A 256 44.55 -22.22 -44.59
N ILE A 257 44.50 -23.50 -44.21
CA ILE A 257 43.29 -24.31 -44.25
C ILE A 257 42.23 -23.80 -43.26
N PRO A 258 42.50 -23.69 -41.93
CA PRO A 258 41.53 -23.16 -40.98
C PRO A 258 41.20 -21.69 -41.25
N TYR A 259 42.15 -20.90 -41.75
CA TYR A 259 41.91 -19.50 -42.13
C TYR A 259 40.92 -19.37 -43.30
N ASN A 260 41.07 -20.18 -44.35
CA ASN A 260 40.16 -20.15 -45.49
C ASN A 260 38.75 -20.63 -45.11
N GLN A 261 38.64 -21.63 -44.24
CA GLN A 261 37.36 -22.07 -43.67
C GLN A 261 36.71 -20.98 -42.82
N PHE A 262 37.48 -20.32 -41.96
CA PHE A 262 37.01 -19.18 -41.17
C PHE A 262 36.55 -18.03 -42.06
N LYS A 263 37.31 -17.71 -43.11
CA LYS A 263 36.93 -16.67 -44.08
C LYS A 263 35.60 -16.97 -44.77
N PHE A 264 35.37 -18.21 -45.19
CA PHE A 264 34.10 -18.64 -45.78
C PHE A 264 32.96 -18.51 -44.77
N PHE A 265 33.19 -18.94 -43.53
CA PHE A 265 32.23 -18.84 -42.44
C PHE A 265 31.84 -17.38 -42.16
N ILE A 266 32.81 -16.49 -41.94
CA ILE A 266 32.57 -15.05 -41.72
C ILE A 266 31.81 -14.41 -42.89
N SER A 267 32.17 -14.75 -44.14
CA SER A 267 31.49 -14.23 -45.33
C SER A 267 30.03 -14.70 -45.41
N SER A 268 29.76 -15.94 -45.00
CA SER A 268 28.40 -16.49 -44.92
C SER A 268 27.58 -15.82 -43.80
N THR A 269 28.20 -15.67 -42.62
CA THR A 269 27.62 -15.00 -41.46
C THR A 269 27.26 -13.55 -41.77
N GLN A 270 28.08 -12.82 -42.52
CA GLN A 270 27.80 -11.44 -42.91
C GLN A 270 26.57 -11.34 -43.84
N LYS A 271 26.44 -12.26 -44.80
CA LYS A 271 25.25 -12.32 -45.67
C LYS A 271 23.98 -12.65 -44.89
N PHE A 272 24.10 -13.57 -43.93
CA PHE A 272 22.99 -13.93 -43.06
C PHE A 272 22.59 -12.79 -42.12
N HIS A 273 23.58 -12.10 -41.53
CA HIS A 273 23.38 -10.92 -40.70
C HIS A 273 22.61 -9.83 -41.45
N HIS A 274 23.01 -9.50 -42.68
CA HIS A 274 22.32 -8.51 -43.49
C HIS A 274 20.86 -8.91 -43.79
N LYS A 275 20.63 -10.20 -44.09
CA LYS A 275 19.27 -10.72 -44.33
C LYS A 275 18.39 -10.65 -43.09
N VAL A 276 18.95 -10.99 -41.92
CA VAL A 276 18.25 -10.88 -40.64
C VAL A 276 18.00 -9.42 -40.28
N GLN A 277 18.95 -8.53 -40.54
CA GLN A 277 18.82 -7.09 -40.28
C GLN A 277 17.65 -6.49 -41.07
N VAL A 278 17.54 -6.77 -42.37
CA VAL A 278 16.44 -6.31 -43.21
C VAL A 278 15.10 -6.88 -42.73
N PHE A 279 15.06 -8.19 -42.44
CA PHE A 279 13.84 -8.82 -41.92
C PHE A 279 13.40 -8.22 -40.57
N LEU A 280 14.36 -7.96 -39.67
CA LEU A 280 14.07 -7.39 -38.36
C LEU A 280 13.64 -5.93 -38.46
N HIS A 281 14.20 -5.17 -39.39
CA HIS A 281 13.77 -3.82 -39.70
C HIS A 281 12.31 -3.79 -40.16
N ASP A 282 11.96 -4.60 -41.16
CA ASP A 282 10.60 -4.70 -41.69
C ASP A 282 9.59 -5.20 -40.64
N ALA A 283 10.01 -6.17 -39.80
CA ALA A 283 9.20 -6.70 -38.71
C ALA A 283 8.97 -5.66 -37.59
N LEU A 284 9.97 -4.84 -37.29
CA LEU A 284 9.84 -3.79 -36.27
C LEU A 284 9.03 -2.60 -36.79
N GLU A 285 9.17 -2.25 -38.07
CA GLU A 285 8.47 -1.13 -38.72
C GLU A 285 6.96 -1.42 -38.95
N SER A 286 6.62 -2.66 -39.27
CA SER A 286 5.24 -3.11 -39.50
C SER A 286 4.37 -3.09 -38.23
N ASN A 287 4.97 -3.16 -37.04
CA ASN A 287 4.24 -3.20 -35.78
C ASN A 287 4.19 -1.81 -35.09
N ARG A 288 2.98 -1.36 -34.71
CA ARG A 288 2.75 0.02 -34.23
C ARG A 288 3.54 0.39 -32.97
N TYR A 289 3.83 -0.59 -32.12
CA TYR A 289 4.53 -0.38 -30.85
C TYR A 289 6.05 -0.41 -30.98
N SER A 290 6.58 -1.20 -31.92
CA SER A 290 8.03 -1.36 -32.11
C SER A 290 8.60 -0.50 -33.23
N ARG A 291 7.75 0.26 -33.95
CA ARG A 291 8.19 1.14 -35.05
C ARG A 291 9.24 2.16 -34.62
N GLY A 292 9.17 2.67 -33.39
CA GLY A 292 10.19 3.59 -32.85
C GLY A 292 11.57 2.95 -32.64
N LEU A 293 11.66 1.61 -32.67
CA LEU A 293 12.89 0.83 -32.55
C LEU A 293 13.44 0.37 -33.90
N ALA A 294 12.73 0.62 -35.01
CA ALA A 294 13.17 0.31 -36.37
C ALA A 294 14.25 1.29 -36.87
N ASN A 295 15.24 1.57 -36.02
CA ASN A 295 16.39 2.38 -36.37
C ASN A 295 17.52 1.45 -36.85
N GLU A 296 18.26 1.89 -37.86
CA GLU A 296 19.41 1.17 -38.43
C GLU A 296 20.42 0.62 -37.38
N PRO A 297 20.85 1.39 -36.34
CA PRO A 297 21.77 0.85 -35.33
C PRO A 297 21.13 -0.21 -34.43
N VAL A 298 19.83 -0.11 -34.15
CA VAL A 298 19.12 -1.05 -33.27
C VAL A 298 18.90 -2.38 -33.98
N THR A 299 18.47 -2.33 -35.24
CA THR A 299 18.28 -3.53 -36.07
C THR A 299 19.61 -4.23 -36.35
N PHE A 300 20.70 -3.48 -36.54
CA PHE A 300 22.05 -4.02 -36.69
C PHE A 300 22.51 -4.80 -35.45
N ILE A 301 22.36 -4.23 -34.26
CA ILE A 301 22.74 -4.87 -32.98
C ILE A 301 21.89 -6.11 -32.72
N MET A 302 20.58 -6.02 -32.93
CA MET A 302 19.66 -7.15 -32.71
C MET A 302 19.93 -8.30 -33.71
N ALA A 303 20.19 -7.98 -34.98
CA ALA A 303 20.61 -8.98 -35.96
C ALA A 303 21.95 -9.62 -35.58
N TYR A 304 22.91 -8.82 -35.10
CA TYR A 304 24.20 -9.33 -34.63
C TYR A 304 24.05 -10.31 -33.46
N LEU A 305 23.27 -9.94 -32.44
CA LEU A 305 22.97 -10.80 -31.30
C LEU A 305 22.29 -12.11 -31.73
N LEU A 306 21.33 -12.04 -32.65
CA LEU A 306 20.63 -13.23 -33.14
C LEU A 306 21.55 -14.18 -33.91
N VAL A 307 22.47 -13.64 -34.72
CA VAL A 307 23.41 -14.43 -35.52
C VAL A 307 24.55 -15.01 -34.66
N VAL A 308 25.02 -14.27 -33.66
CA VAL A 308 26.20 -14.63 -32.87
C VAL A 308 25.83 -15.48 -31.63
N SER A 309 24.64 -15.31 -31.06
CA SER A 309 24.15 -16.06 -29.89
C SER A 309 24.24 -17.60 -30.04
N PRO A 310 23.84 -18.22 -31.17
CA PRO A 310 23.95 -19.67 -31.36
C PRO A 310 25.40 -20.17 -31.30
N MET A 311 26.37 -19.37 -31.76
CA MET A 311 27.78 -19.73 -31.67
C MET A 311 28.29 -19.74 -30.22
N TRP A 312 27.90 -18.74 -29.42
CA TRP A 312 28.24 -18.69 -28.00
C TRP A 312 27.58 -19.83 -27.22
N ILE A 313 26.31 -20.14 -27.50
CA ILE A 313 25.59 -21.25 -26.88
C ILE A 313 26.24 -22.59 -27.24
N ALA A 314 26.56 -22.81 -28.52
CA ALA A 314 27.24 -24.02 -28.97
C ALA A 314 28.64 -24.17 -28.34
N TRP A 315 29.40 -23.08 -28.28
CA TRP A 315 30.70 -23.05 -27.60
C TRP A 315 30.58 -23.34 -26.10
N PHE A 316 29.61 -22.74 -25.43
CA PHE A 316 29.35 -22.94 -24.00
C PHE A 316 28.94 -24.39 -23.70
N LEU A 317 28.05 -24.98 -24.51
CA LEU A 317 27.64 -26.39 -24.41
C LEU A 317 28.80 -27.36 -24.70
N TYR A 318 29.67 -27.03 -25.65
CA TYR A 318 30.85 -27.85 -25.95
C TYR A 318 31.88 -27.79 -24.80
N SER A 319 32.10 -26.59 -24.25
CA SER A 319 33.03 -26.36 -23.15
C SER A 319 32.58 -27.06 -21.87
N THR A 320 31.29 -27.01 -21.55
CA THR A 320 30.71 -27.68 -20.37
C THR A 320 30.73 -29.20 -20.49
N ARG A 321 30.52 -29.76 -21.70
CA ARG A 321 30.49 -31.21 -21.93
C ARG A 321 31.88 -31.87 -21.96
N LEU A 322 32.92 -31.13 -22.37
CA LEU A 322 34.30 -31.63 -22.39
C LEU A 322 35.07 -31.34 -21.11
N GLY A 323 34.66 -30.34 -20.33
CA GLY A 323 35.22 -30.07 -18.99
C GLY A 323 34.85 -31.13 -17.93
N SER A 324 33.88 -32.00 -18.19
CA SER A 324 33.38 -33.01 -17.24
C SER A 324 34.07 -34.39 -17.35
N LYS A 325 35.10 -34.54 -18.18
CA LYS A 325 35.96 -35.73 -18.20
C LYS A 325 37.34 -35.41 -17.64
N LYS A 326 37.41 -35.19 -16.33
CA LYS A 326 38.61 -35.34 -15.49
C LYS A 326 38.16 -35.58 -14.06
#